data_AF-A0A8T2WF39-F1
#
_entry.id   AF-A0A8T2WF39-F1
#
_cell.length_a   1.000
_cell.length_b   1.000
_cell.length_c   1.000
_cell.angle_alpha   90.00
_cell.angle_beta   90.00
_cell.angle_gamma   90.00
#
_symmetry.space_group_name_H-M   'P 1'
#
loop_
_entity.id
_entity.type
_entity.pdbx_description
1 polymer ?
#
loop_
_entity_poly.entity_id
_entity_poly.type
_entity_poly.pdbx_seq_one_letter_code
_entity_poly.pdbx_strand_id
1 'polypeptide(L)'
;MTARHFNYFGGAAMMEANSNVIKMLRIQPSILATRRDGDRILAARNRLQDPIRTNRLERLHHLQHGVVAKSDGSAGGEAPLEASVQTTSSTDQPQTDSGNSNENSENNSSKTSNSNGASVPAATPEASLPLTLPAAPWGISTTIFVMVCWLVCFYIAAYDIVPFMLRMLGYGGPAAAAQPGVQALRHLLLDTTQLSITLILLRRALAPYQARKLGLFAFKFSPLKLWVPAVVLGVAAFPIVDCIHKAMVSLLSTSNGVAVSPVSNAAFVAGSATWHVRATWFLVLAVCAPLWEEIMFRGFLLPSLVKYLAPGWAVAASSLVFATVHFTKEGFVPLLLLGCVFGTAYLKTSNLLPAVALHSLWNIVLLSQILMSG
;
A
#
# COMPACT_ATOMS: atom_id res chain seq x y z
N MET A 1 -29.27 -14.13 -49.81
CA MET A 1 -28.25 -14.91 -50.54
C MET A 1 -27.22 -13.90 -51.02
N THR A 2 -25.93 -13.92 -50.71
CA THR A 2 -25.05 -15.01 -50.27
C THR A 2 -23.82 -14.38 -49.62
N ALA A 3 -23.38 -14.95 -48.50
CA ALA A 3 -22.08 -14.70 -47.89
C ALA A 3 -20.94 -15.18 -48.82
N ARG A 4 -19.75 -14.54 -48.72
CA ARG A 4 -18.43 -15.19 -48.54
C ARG A 4 -17.29 -14.19 -48.74
N HIS A 5 -16.21 -14.47 -48.00
CA HIS A 5 -14.86 -13.90 -48.03
C HIS A 5 -14.61 -12.75 -47.05
N PHE A 6 -14.21 -13.10 -45.83
CA PHE A 6 -12.86 -12.82 -45.32
C PHE A 6 -12.65 -13.63 -44.03
N ASN A 7 -12.06 -14.82 -44.19
CA ASN A 7 -11.48 -15.61 -43.10
C ASN A 7 -10.17 -16.13 -43.66
N TYR A 8 -9.03 -15.64 -43.18
CA TYR A 8 -7.76 -16.37 -43.03
C TYR A 8 -6.74 -15.41 -42.42
N PHE A 9 -6.63 -15.46 -41.09
CA PHE A 9 -5.41 -15.34 -40.27
C PHE A 9 -5.86 -15.17 -38.81
N GLY A 10 -5.78 -16.24 -38.01
CA GLY A 10 -6.04 -16.15 -36.56
C GLY A 10 -6.38 -17.45 -35.85
N GLY A 11 -6.89 -18.47 -36.56
CA GLY A 11 -7.41 -19.70 -35.92
C GLY A 11 -6.34 -20.65 -35.37
N ALA A 12 -5.23 -20.84 -36.09
CA ALA A 12 -4.23 -21.85 -35.70
C ALA A 12 -3.37 -21.43 -34.50
N ALA A 13 -2.99 -20.15 -34.42
CA ALA A 13 -2.23 -19.60 -33.29
C ALA A 13 -3.05 -19.55 -31.98
N MET A 14 -4.39 -19.43 -32.09
CA MET A 14 -5.31 -19.42 -30.94
C MET A 14 -5.48 -20.80 -30.28
N MET A 15 -5.46 -21.90 -31.04
CA MET A 15 -5.57 -23.24 -30.45
C MET A 15 -4.28 -23.66 -29.72
N GLU A 16 -3.12 -23.23 -30.20
CA GLU A 16 -1.83 -23.52 -29.56
C GLU A 16 -1.63 -22.73 -28.25
N ALA A 17 -2.09 -21.46 -28.22
CA ALA A 17 -2.10 -20.65 -27.00
C ALA A 17 -3.01 -21.23 -25.90
N ASN A 18 -4.18 -21.79 -26.27
CA ASN A 18 -5.12 -22.37 -25.32
C ASN A 18 -4.59 -23.68 -24.68
N SER A 19 -3.86 -24.50 -25.44
CA SER A 19 -3.23 -25.72 -24.91
C SER A 19 -2.15 -25.42 -23.87
N ASN A 20 -1.37 -24.35 -24.09
CA ASN A 20 -0.32 -23.92 -23.18
C ASN A 20 -0.86 -23.29 -21.89
N VAL A 21 -1.97 -22.54 -21.96
CA VAL A 21 -2.67 -22.01 -20.78
C VAL A 21 -3.29 -23.14 -19.94
N ILE A 22 -3.89 -24.15 -20.57
CA ILE A 22 -4.44 -25.32 -19.86
C ILE A 22 -3.33 -26.18 -19.24
N LYS A 23 -2.15 -26.29 -19.88
CA LYS A 23 -0.96 -26.91 -19.27
C LYS A 23 -0.38 -26.09 -18.11
N MET A 24 -0.49 -24.76 -18.15
CA MET A 24 -0.08 -23.87 -17.05
C MET A 24 -1.02 -23.94 -15.83
N LEU A 25 -2.30 -24.28 -16.03
CA LEU A 25 -3.30 -24.40 -14.96
C LEU A 25 -3.30 -25.77 -14.25
N ARG A 26 -2.50 -26.75 -14.71
CA ARG A 26 -2.20 -27.95 -13.92
C ARG A 26 -1.20 -27.59 -12.81
N ILE A 27 -1.74 -27.41 -11.62
CA ILE A 27 -1.06 -27.24 -10.33
C ILE A 27 0.17 -28.16 -10.25
N GLN A 28 1.38 -27.58 -10.24
CA GLN A 28 2.61 -28.33 -10.00
C GLN A 28 2.71 -28.77 -8.52
N PRO A 29 3.18 -30.00 -8.24
CA PRO A 29 3.46 -30.48 -6.86
C PRO A 29 4.54 -29.69 -6.10
N SER A 30 5.26 -28.77 -6.76
CA SER A 30 6.37 -27.97 -6.19
C SER A 30 5.91 -26.96 -5.13
N ILE A 31 4.63 -26.56 -5.12
CA ILE A 31 4.05 -25.67 -4.10
C ILE A 31 3.83 -26.40 -2.76
N LEU A 32 3.68 -27.73 -2.78
CA LEU A 32 3.56 -28.53 -1.54
C LEU A 32 4.91 -28.76 -0.85
N ALA A 33 6.02 -28.75 -1.59
CA ALA A 33 7.36 -28.88 -1.03
C ALA A 33 7.79 -27.61 -0.25
N THR A 34 7.55 -26.43 -0.83
CA THR A 34 7.85 -25.13 -0.19
C THR A 34 6.97 -24.86 1.04
N ARG A 35 5.73 -25.36 1.07
CA ARG A 35 4.88 -25.34 2.26
C ARG A 35 5.46 -26.18 3.40
N ARG A 36 5.97 -27.38 3.09
CA ARG A 36 6.53 -28.32 4.09
C ARG A 36 7.84 -27.79 4.70
N ASP A 37 8.64 -27.07 3.93
CA ASP A 37 9.88 -26.45 4.43
C ASP A 37 9.63 -25.17 5.23
N GLY A 38 8.64 -24.36 4.82
CA GLY A 38 8.21 -23.18 5.60
C GLY A 38 7.67 -23.53 6.98
N ASP A 39 6.86 -24.59 7.08
CA ASP A 39 6.32 -25.07 8.36
C ASP A 39 7.42 -25.67 9.25
N ARG A 40 8.45 -26.30 8.67
CA ARG A 40 9.61 -26.83 9.41
C ARG A 40 10.52 -25.72 9.93
N ILE A 41 10.76 -24.68 9.15
CA ILE A 41 11.55 -23.51 9.56
C ILE A 41 10.84 -22.72 10.65
N LEU A 42 9.51 -22.54 10.53
CA LEU A 42 8.71 -21.86 11.56
C LEU A 42 8.63 -22.68 12.86
N ALA A 43 8.49 -24.01 12.75
CA ALA A 43 8.54 -24.90 13.90
C ALA A 43 9.94 -24.96 14.55
N ALA A 44 11.02 -24.86 13.78
CA ALA A 44 12.38 -24.78 14.31
C ALA A 44 12.64 -23.45 15.02
N ARG A 45 12.15 -22.33 14.46
CA ARG A 45 12.23 -20.99 15.08
C ARG A 45 11.48 -20.93 16.40
N ASN A 46 10.27 -21.49 16.46
CA ASN A 46 9.47 -21.52 17.69
C ASN A 46 10.06 -22.46 18.75
N ARG A 47 10.79 -23.51 18.37
CA ARG A 47 11.52 -24.38 19.32
C ARG A 47 12.76 -23.71 19.93
N LEU A 48 13.35 -22.74 19.24
CA LEU A 48 14.52 -21.98 19.71
C LEU A 48 14.13 -20.77 20.57
N GLN A 49 12.88 -20.29 20.49
CA GLN A 49 12.39 -19.15 21.26
C GLN A 49 11.65 -19.53 22.54
N ASP A 50 11.62 -20.82 22.91
CA ASP A 50 10.95 -21.30 24.13
C ASP A 50 11.81 -21.02 25.39
N PRO A 51 11.40 -20.11 26.30
CA PRO A 51 12.20 -19.67 27.45
C PRO A 51 12.47 -20.79 28.48
N ILE A 52 11.73 -21.90 28.40
CA ILE A 52 11.81 -23.01 29.36
C ILE A 52 13.03 -23.91 29.07
N ARG A 53 13.58 -23.91 27.85
CA ARG A 53 14.74 -24.75 27.47
C ARG A 53 16.08 -24.05 27.44
N THR A 54 16.14 -22.74 27.22
CA THR A 54 17.38 -21.95 27.28
C THR A 54 18.03 -22.04 28.66
N ASN A 55 17.21 -22.02 29.73
CA ASN A 55 17.63 -22.25 31.11
C ASN A 55 18.16 -23.67 31.42
N ARG A 56 17.96 -24.65 30.54
CA ARG A 56 18.45 -26.04 30.72
C ARG A 56 19.82 -26.24 30.06
N LEU A 57 20.12 -25.50 28.99
CA LEU A 57 21.42 -25.53 28.31
C LEU A 57 22.49 -24.76 29.09
N GLU A 58 22.15 -23.61 29.70
CA GLU A 58 23.07 -22.90 30.61
C GLU A 58 23.39 -23.72 31.87
N ARG A 59 22.42 -24.50 32.38
CA ARG A 59 22.61 -25.36 33.55
C ARG A 59 23.47 -26.60 33.27
N LEU A 60 23.50 -27.08 32.02
CA LEU A 60 24.36 -28.18 31.59
C LEU A 60 25.80 -27.71 31.29
N HIS A 61 25.98 -26.47 30.83
CA HIS A 61 27.32 -25.89 30.64
C HIS A 61 28.05 -25.61 31.97
N HIS A 62 27.30 -25.33 33.05
CA HIS A 62 27.86 -25.21 34.41
C HIS A 62 28.19 -26.57 35.07
N LEU A 63 27.56 -27.67 34.65
CA LEU A 63 27.82 -29.01 35.19
C LEU A 63 29.00 -29.72 34.52
N GLN A 64 29.45 -29.26 33.36
CA GLN A 64 30.55 -29.89 32.60
C GLN A 64 31.94 -29.29 32.90
N HIS A 65 32.01 -28.17 33.63
CA HIS A 65 33.26 -27.53 34.07
C HIS A 65 33.55 -27.65 35.58
N GLY A 66 32.82 -28.52 36.29
CA GLY A 66 32.91 -28.69 37.74
C GLY A 66 33.35 -30.08 38.20
N VAL A 67 34.24 -30.78 37.50
CA VAL A 67 34.88 -32.01 38.04
C VAL A 67 36.33 -32.09 37.56
N VAL A 68 37.22 -31.40 38.27
CA VAL A 68 38.62 -31.84 38.47
C VAL A 68 38.96 -31.50 39.91
N ALA A 69 38.89 -32.48 40.80
CA ALA A 69 39.48 -32.40 42.13
C ALA A 69 40.26 -33.68 42.41
N LYS A 70 41.57 -33.47 42.60
CA LYS A 70 42.53 -34.19 43.44
C LYS A 70 42.01 -35.44 44.18
N SER A 71 42.68 -36.55 43.92
CA SER A 71 42.73 -37.72 44.81
C SER A 71 44.03 -37.69 45.62
N ASP A 72 43.92 -37.60 46.94
CA ASP A 72 44.91 -38.10 47.89
C ASP A 72 44.15 -38.61 49.14
N GLY A 73 44.54 -39.80 49.62
CA GLY A 73 44.54 -40.09 51.05
C GLY A 73 43.39 -40.90 51.65
N SER A 74 43.68 -42.20 51.80
CA SER A 74 43.45 -43.04 53.00
C SER A 74 42.04 -43.50 53.39
N ALA A 75 41.94 -44.83 53.50
CA ALA A 75 40.83 -45.61 54.01
C ALA A 75 40.80 -45.65 55.55
N GLY A 76 39.61 -45.89 56.11
CA GLY A 76 39.43 -46.41 57.46
C GLY A 76 38.05 -46.16 58.06
N GLY A 77 37.32 -47.24 58.34
CA GLY A 77 36.51 -47.35 59.56
C GLY A 77 35.00 -47.07 59.50
N GLU A 78 34.24 -48.17 59.51
CA GLU A 78 33.05 -48.44 60.36
C GLU A 78 31.72 -47.66 60.18
N ALA A 79 30.65 -48.47 60.23
CA ALA A 79 29.22 -48.12 60.26
C ALA A 79 28.71 -48.06 61.73
N PRO A 80 27.39 -48.10 62.02
CA PRO A 80 26.22 -47.34 61.54
C PRO A 80 25.48 -46.67 62.73
N LEU A 81 24.30 -46.04 62.52
CA LEU A 81 23.05 -46.23 63.30
C LEU A 81 21.99 -45.11 63.10
N GLU A 82 20.74 -45.57 62.88
CA GLU A 82 19.41 -45.11 63.36
C GLU A 82 18.92 -43.66 63.13
N ALA A 83 17.78 -43.47 62.44
CA ALA A 83 16.39 -43.41 62.95
C ALA A 83 16.15 -42.16 63.83
N SER A 84 15.22 -41.23 63.58
CA SER A 84 13.75 -41.35 63.54
C SER A 84 13.23 -39.87 63.58
N VAL A 85 12.20 -39.48 62.81
CA VAL A 85 10.79 -39.29 63.25
C VAL A 85 10.35 -37.82 63.51
N GLN A 86 9.22 -37.47 62.87
CA GLN A 86 8.14 -36.51 63.21
C GLN A 86 8.35 -34.98 63.12
N THR A 87 7.62 -34.28 62.21
CA THR A 87 6.30 -33.58 62.35
C THR A 87 6.32 -32.45 63.38
N THR A 88 5.86 -31.21 63.14
CA THR A 88 4.50 -30.77 62.74
C THR A 88 4.48 -29.29 62.29
N SER A 89 3.35 -28.91 61.67
CA SER A 89 2.74 -27.58 61.46
C SER A 89 2.91 -26.56 62.62
N SER A 90 2.72 -25.24 62.52
CA SER A 90 1.59 -24.48 61.95
C SER A 90 1.81 -22.95 62.11
N THR A 91 1.33 -22.17 61.13
CA THR A 91 0.62 -20.86 61.18
C THR A 91 1.13 -19.63 61.97
N ASP A 92 0.96 -18.47 61.32
CA ASP A 92 0.42 -17.17 61.79
C ASP A 92 1.25 -15.89 61.57
N GLN A 93 0.54 -14.90 61.01
CA GLN A 93 0.84 -13.47 60.85
C GLN A 93 0.19 -12.68 62.03
N PRO A 94 0.13 -11.32 62.10
CA PRO A 94 0.90 -10.20 61.50
C PRO A 94 1.22 -9.07 62.54
N GLN A 95 1.50 -7.85 62.05
CA GLN A 95 1.53 -6.51 62.74
C GLN A 95 2.83 -6.16 63.48
N THR A 96 3.32 -4.93 63.62
CA THR A 96 2.98 -3.53 63.23
C THR A 96 4.25 -2.70 63.55
N ASP A 97 4.37 -1.49 63.01
CA ASP A 97 4.46 -0.24 63.78
C ASP A 97 5.44 0.83 63.23
N SER A 98 5.01 2.05 63.52
CA SER A 98 5.39 3.40 63.16
C SER A 98 6.77 3.89 63.63
N GLY A 99 7.20 5.06 63.10
CA GLY A 99 7.88 6.06 63.94
C GLY A 99 9.20 6.66 63.45
N ASN A 100 9.08 7.90 62.93
CA ASN A 100 9.84 9.10 63.36
C ASN A 100 11.32 9.35 62.95
N SER A 101 11.46 10.38 62.11
CA SER A 101 12.25 11.63 62.24
C SER A 101 13.71 11.69 62.76
N ASN A 102 14.44 12.63 62.10
CA ASN A 102 15.58 13.43 62.57
C ASN A 102 16.91 12.67 62.72
N GLU A 103 18.10 13.21 62.44
CA GLU A 103 18.59 14.58 62.29
C GLU A 103 20.04 14.53 61.77
N ASN A 104 20.54 15.68 61.28
CA ASN A 104 21.94 16.15 61.30
C ASN A 104 23.03 15.34 60.57
N SER A 105 23.77 16.00 59.67
CA SER A 105 25.02 16.69 60.07
C SER A 105 25.76 17.33 58.89
N GLU A 106 26.15 18.59 59.11
CA GLU A 106 27.46 19.20 58.78
C GLU A 106 27.94 19.45 57.33
N ASN A 107 28.03 20.75 57.04
CA ASN A 107 29.24 21.52 56.68
C ASN A 107 30.25 20.90 55.68
N ASN A 108 30.46 21.56 54.54
CA ASN A 108 31.56 22.54 54.43
C ASN A 108 31.53 23.37 53.14
N SER A 109 32.06 24.58 53.27
CA SER A 109 32.18 25.64 52.25
C SER A 109 33.30 25.39 51.25
N SER A 110 33.05 25.67 49.95
CA SER A 110 34.07 26.31 49.09
C SER A 110 33.42 26.91 47.84
N LYS A 111 33.36 28.25 47.80
CA LYS A 111 33.19 29.04 46.58
C LYS A 111 34.50 29.01 45.79
N THR A 112 34.46 28.50 44.57
CA THR A 112 35.38 28.92 43.50
C THR A 112 34.55 29.22 42.25
N SER A 113 34.75 30.44 41.76
CA SER A 113 34.24 30.96 40.49
C SER A 113 34.84 30.21 39.30
N ASN A 114 34.04 29.92 38.27
CA ASN A 114 34.02 30.69 37.01
C ASN A 114 33.56 29.83 35.82
N SER A 115 33.03 30.52 34.81
CA SER A 115 32.81 30.12 33.41
C SER A 115 31.51 29.39 33.04
N ASN A 116 30.55 30.22 32.61
CA ASN A 116 29.67 30.06 31.45
C ASN A 116 29.79 28.75 30.65
N GLY A 117 28.89 27.81 30.94
CA GLY A 117 28.39 26.84 29.97
C GLY A 117 26.93 27.15 29.72
N ALA A 118 26.63 27.94 28.68
CA ALA A 118 25.26 28.11 28.21
C ALA A 118 24.74 26.73 27.79
N SER A 119 23.81 26.17 28.58
CA SER A 119 23.06 24.98 28.21
C SER A 119 22.22 25.33 26.98
N VAL A 120 22.72 24.93 25.80
CA VAL A 120 21.91 24.83 24.60
C VAL A 120 20.73 23.93 24.96
N PRO A 121 19.47 24.41 24.94
CA PRO A 121 18.34 23.52 25.14
C PRO A 121 18.38 22.51 23.99
N ALA A 122 18.47 21.23 24.36
CA ALA A 122 18.45 20.12 23.43
C ALA A 122 17.30 20.35 22.44
N ALA A 123 17.65 20.56 21.17
CA ALA A 123 16.69 20.63 20.10
C ALA A 123 15.82 19.38 20.21
N THR A 124 14.53 19.59 20.45
CA THR A 124 13.52 18.55 20.27
C THR A 124 13.80 17.93 18.91
N PRO A 125 13.97 16.60 18.79
CA PRO A 125 14.04 16.00 17.48
C PRO A 125 12.71 16.33 16.83
N GLU A 126 12.71 17.21 15.82
CA GLU A 126 11.62 17.28 14.87
C GLU A 126 11.37 15.85 14.45
N ALA A 127 10.21 15.32 14.85
CA ALA A 127 9.77 14.00 14.50
C ALA A 127 9.54 13.99 12.99
N SER A 128 10.63 13.83 12.24
CA SER A 128 10.60 13.45 10.84
C SER A 128 9.79 12.15 10.79
N LEU A 129 8.58 12.25 10.24
CA LEU A 129 7.68 11.12 10.07
C LEU A 129 8.49 9.98 9.43
N PRO A 130 8.61 8.81 10.08
CA PRO A 130 9.41 7.72 9.53
C PRO A 130 8.88 7.36 8.14
N LEU A 131 9.75 7.51 7.15
CA LEU A 131 9.46 7.38 5.73
C LEU A 131 9.40 5.90 5.35
N THR A 132 8.54 5.12 6.00
CA THR A 132 8.57 3.66 5.87
C THR A 132 7.17 3.11 5.60
N LEU A 133 6.81 3.11 4.31
CA LEU A 133 5.76 2.21 3.84
C LEU A 133 6.14 0.77 4.21
N PRO A 134 5.19 -0.05 4.69
CA PRO A 134 5.44 -1.47 4.92
C PRO A 134 5.93 -2.13 3.63
N ALA A 135 7.00 -2.92 3.73
CA ALA A 135 7.55 -3.62 2.57
C ALA A 135 6.50 -4.59 1.98
N ALA A 136 6.32 -4.56 0.66
CA ALA A 136 5.41 -5.47 -0.02
C ALA A 136 5.88 -6.94 0.14
N PRO A 137 5.03 -7.84 0.69
CA PRO A 137 5.40 -9.23 0.92
C PRO A 137 5.43 -10.09 -0.35
N TRP A 138 4.94 -9.58 -1.48
CA TRP A 138 4.96 -10.27 -2.78
C TRP A 138 6.21 -9.96 -3.61
N GLY A 139 6.47 -10.78 -4.64
CA GLY A 139 7.57 -10.61 -5.58
C GLY A 139 7.19 -9.75 -6.79
N ILE A 140 8.20 -9.35 -7.57
CA ILE A 140 8.00 -8.56 -8.80
C ILE A 140 7.14 -9.29 -9.84
N SER A 141 7.23 -10.63 -9.90
CA SER A 141 6.39 -11.45 -10.79
C SER A 141 4.90 -11.29 -10.48
N THR A 142 4.53 -11.24 -9.19
CA THR A 142 3.15 -10.96 -8.77
C THR A 142 2.73 -9.54 -9.17
N THR A 143 3.63 -8.56 -9.01
CA THR A 143 3.38 -7.17 -9.42
C THR A 143 3.11 -7.08 -10.92
N ILE A 144 3.97 -7.65 -11.75
CA ILE A 144 3.81 -7.64 -13.21
C ILE A 144 2.52 -8.36 -13.60
N PHE A 145 2.28 -9.55 -13.05
CA PHE A 145 1.06 -10.33 -13.33
C PHE A 145 -0.20 -9.51 -13.03
N VAL A 146 -0.30 -8.91 -11.84
CA VAL A 146 -1.46 -8.11 -11.45
C VAL A 146 -1.59 -6.88 -12.36
N MET A 147 -0.51 -6.16 -12.65
CA MET A 147 -0.56 -4.98 -13.53
C MET A 147 -1.02 -5.33 -14.95
N VAL A 148 -0.52 -6.42 -15.51
CA VAL A 148 -0.91 -6.88 -16.86
C VAL A 148 -2.37 -7.35 -16.87
N CYS A 149 -2.77 -8.20 -15.92
CA CYS A 149 -4.16 -8.63 -15.81
C CYS A 149 -5.10 -7.44 -15.61
N TRP A 150 -4.70 -6.48 -14.78
CA TRP A 150 -5.47 -5.26 -14.55
C TRP A 150 -5.66 -4.45 -15.83
N LEU A 151 -4.60 -4.25 -16.63
CA LEU A 151 -4.67 -3.52 -17.90
C LEU A 151 -5.50 -4.25 -18.96
N VAL A 152 -5.38 -5.59 -19.04
CA VAL A 152 -6.20 -6.41 -19.95
C VAL A 152 -7.67 -6.33 -19.56
N CYS A 153 -7.99 -6.44 -18.27
CA CYS A 153 -9.36 -6.29 -17.79
C CYS A 153 -9.90 -4.87 -17.99
N PHE A 154 -9.07 -3.84 -17.84
CA PHE A 154 -9.43 -2.44 -18.15
C PHE A 154 -9.85 -2.30 -19.61
N TYR A 155 -9.05 -2.83 -20.53
CA TYR A 155 -9.34 -2.81 -21.96
C TYR A 155 -10.66 -3.54 -22.27
N ILE A 156 -10.83 -4.77 -21.78
CA ILE A 156 -12.05 -5.57 -21.98
C ILE A 156 -13.29 -4.85 -21.40
N ALA A 157 -13.15 -4.20 -20.23
CA ALA A 157 -14.25 -3.44 -19.63
C ALA A 157 -14.69 -2.28 -20.54
N ALA A 158 -13.74 -1.51 -21.07
CA ALA A 158 -14.00 -0.33 -21.89
C ALA A 158 -14.56 -0.65 -23.28
N TYR A 159 -14.07 -1.73 -23.92
CA TYR A 159 -14.38 -2.02 -25.31
C TYR A 159 -15.41 -3.15 -25.51
N ASP A 160 -15.57 -4.06 -24.54
CA ASP A 160 -16.48 -5.19 -24.66
C ASP A 160 -17.64 -5.10 -23.65
N ILE A 161 -17.34 -5.08 -22.34
CA ILE A 161 -18.35 -5.22 -21.28
C ILE A 161 -19.31 -4.02 -21.27
N VAL A 162 -18.81 -2.79 -21.16
CA VAL A 162 -19.66 -1.60 -21.06
C VAL A 162 -20.47 -1.37 -22.33
N PRO A 163 -19.91 -1.45 -23.56
CA PRO A 163 -20.70 -1.37 -24.77
C PRO A 163 -21.77 -2.47 -24.87
N PHE A 164 -21.48 -3.68 -24.41
CA PHE A 164 -22.48 -4.75 -24.33
C PHE A 164 -23.62 -4.41 -23.36
N MET A 165 -23.30 -3.90 -22.16
CA MET A 165 -24.31 -3.46 -21.19
C MET A 165 -25.19 -2.34 -21.75
N LEU A 166 -24.60 -1.35 -22.43
CA LEU A 166 -25.36 -0.28 -23.07
C LEU A 166 -26.30 -0.79 -24.18
N ARG A 167 -25.85 -1.77 -24.98
CA ARG A 167 -26.71 -2.43 -25.98
C ARG A 167 -27.89 -3.14 -25.32
N MET A 168 -27.67 -3.85 -24.21
CA MET A 168 -28.74 -4.52 -23.46
C MET A 168 -29.76 -3.54 -22.88
N LEU A 169 -29.31 -2.32 -22.54
CA LEU A 169 -30.17 -1.22 -22.07
C LEU A 169 -30.85 -0.43 -23.21
N GLY A 170 -30.63 -0.81 -24.48
CA GLY A 170 -31.22 -0.14 -25.65
C GLY A 170 -30.43 1.05 -26.20
N TYR A 171 -29.22 1.32 -25.69
CA TYR A 171 -28.37 2.45 -26.10
C TYR A 171 -27.25 2.05 -27.09
N GLY A 172 -27.49 1.03 -27.91
CA GLY A 172 -26.47 0.42 -28.79
C GLY A 172 -26.08 1.22 -30.04
N GLY A 173 -26.87 2.22 -30.42
CA GLY A 173 -26.71 2.94 -31.69
C GLY A 173 -25.85 4.21 -31.59
N PRO A 174 -25.30 4.70 -32.72
CA PRO A 174 -24.48 5.91 -32.76
C PRO A 174 -25.24 7.16 -32.30
N ALA A 175 -26.55 7.23 -32.58
CA ALA A 175 -27.40 8.33 -32.11
C ALA A 175 -27.54 8.37 -30.58
N ALA A 176 -27.56 7.21 -29.93
CA ALA A 176 -27.58 7.13 -28.46
C ALA A 176 -26.22 7.54 -27.87
N ALA A 177 -25.12 7.09 -28.47
CA ALA A 177 -23.76 7.42 -28.02
C ALA A 177 -23.44 8.93 -28.09
N ALA A 178 -24.12 9.69 -28.96
CA ALA A 178 -23.96 11.14 -29.04
C ALA A 178 -24.69 11.90 -27.91
N GLN A 179 -25.57 11.25 -27.15
CA GLN A 179 -26.34 11.91 -26.10
C GLN A 179 -25.49 12.10 -24.83
N PRO A 180 -25.43 13.32 -24.25
CA PRO A 180 -24.63 13.57 -23.04
C PRO A 180 -25.00 12.66 -21.85
N GLY A 181 -26.28 12.33 -21.70
CA GLY A 181 -26.76 11.43 -20.64
C GLY A 181 -26.27 9.99 -20.81
N VAL A 182 -26.24 9.47 -22.05
CA VAL A 182 -25.72 8.13 -22.36
C VAL A 182 -24.21 8.08 -22.14
N GLN A 183 -23.49 9.16 -22.44
CA GLN A 183 -22.05 9.25 -22.18
C GLN A 183 -21.74 9.28 -20.68
N ALA A 184 -22.50 10.04 -19.89
CA ALA A 184 -22.37 10.01 -18.44
C ALA A 184 -22.66 8.61 -17.88
N LEU A 185 -23.70 7.93 -18.38
CA LEU A 185 -24.02 6.55 -17.99
C LEU A 185 -22.91 5.57 -18.39
N ARG A 186 -22.35 5.69 -19.60
CA ARG A 186 -21.22 4.89 -20.08
C ARG A 186 -20.05 4.97 -19.11
N HIS A 187 -19.68 6.19 -18.71
CA HIS A 187 -18.57 6.42 -17.78
C HIS A 187 -18.88 5.89 -16.38
N LEU A 188 -20.10 6.08 -15.88
CA LEU A 188 -20.52 5.49 -14.61
C LEU A 188 -20.39 3.96 -14.62
N LEU A 189 -20.86 3.30 -15.68
CA LEU A 189 -20.73 1.85 -15.84
C LEU A 189 -19.26 1.42 -15.94
N LEU A 190 -18.43 2.17 -16.68
CA LEU A 190 -17.01 1.86 -16.82
C LEU A 190 -16.27 1.96 -15.49
N ASP A 191 -16.39 3.07 -14.77
CA ASP A 191 -15.65 3.30 -13.53
C ASP A 191 -16.10 2.39 -12.39
N THR A 192 -17.40 2.08 -12.31
CA THR A 192 -17.90 1.09 -11.33
C THR A 192 -17.44 -0.34 -11.66
N THR A 193 -17.42 -0.70 -12.95
CA THR A 193 -16.85 -1.98 -13.41
C THR A 193 -15.36 -2.05 -13.10
N GLN A 194 -14.63 -0.98 -13.37
CA GLN A 194 -13.18 -0.94 -13.16
C GLN A 194 -12.79 -0.97 -11.69
N LEU A 195 -13.53 -0.26 -10.83
CA LEU A 195 -13.39 -0.36 -9.39
C LEU A 195 -13.63 -1.81 -8.92
N SER A 196 -14.71 -2.44 -9.39
CA SER A 196 -15.04 -3.82 -9.04
C SER A 196 -13.96 -4.81 -9.45
N ILE A 197 -13.48 -4.73 -10.69
CA ILE A 197 -12.38 -5.54 -11.24
C ILE A 197 -11.12 -5.34 -10.39
N THR A 198 -10.74 -4.10 -10.13
CA THR A 198 -9.53 -3.76 -9.35
C THR A 198 -9.60 -4.38 -7.96
N LEU A 199 -10.72 -4.21 -7.24
CA LEU A 199 -10.92 -4.76 -5.91
C LEU A 199 -10.92 -6.29 -5.90
N ILE A 200 -11.58 -6.94 -6.88
CA ILE A 200 -11.62 -8.41 -6.98
C ILE A 200 -10.23 -8.96 -7.30
N LEU A 201 -9.54 -8.38 -8.28
CA LEU A 201 -8.21 -8.81 -8.70
C LEU A 201 -7.21 -8.68 -7.55
N LEU A 202 -7.14 -7.53 -6.90
CA LEU A 202 -6.25 -7.31 -5.76
C LEU A 202 -6.62 -8.22 -4.59
N ARG A 203 -7.92 -8.40 -4.29
CA ARG A 203 -8.35 -9.31 -3.21
C ARG A 203 -7.94 -10.76 -3.48
N ARG A 204 -8.02 -11.23 -4.73
CA ARG A 204 -7.67 -12.60 -5.11
C ARG A 204 -6.15 -12.79 -5.15
N ALA A 205 -5.44 -11.90 -5.84
CA ALA A 205 -3.99 -11.98 -5.99
C ALA A 205 -3.24 -11.77 -4.66
N LEU A 206 -3.77 -10.91 -3.77
CA LEU A 206 -3.11 -10.55 -2.52
C LEU A 206 -3.62 -11.31 -1.29
N ALA A 207 -4.60 -12.21 -1.45
CA ALA A 207 -5.13 -13.03 -0.35
C ALA A 207 -4.06 -13.80 0.43
N PRO A 208 -3.05 -14.45 -0.22
CA PRO A 208 -2.00 -15.19 0.50
C PRO A 208 -1.14 -14.31 1.41
N TYR A 209 -1.03 -13.02 1.08
CA TYR A 209 -0.10 -12.09 1.72
C TYR A 209 -0.71 -11.27 2.85
N GLN A 210 -2.03 -11.35 3.06
CA GLN A 210 -2.76 -10.60 4.09
C GLN A 210 -2.46 -9.09 4.10
N ALA A 211 -2.30 -8.47 2.91
CA ALA A 211 -1.81 -7.09 2.71
C ALA A 211 -2.43 -6.04 3.65
N ARG A 212 -3.75 -6.11 3.89
CA ARG A 212 -4.48 -5.16 4.76
C ARG A 212 -4.03 -5.21 6.23
N LYS A 213 -3.62 -6.39 6.72
CA LYS A 213 -3.11 -6.51 8.10
C LYS A 213 -1.73 -5.86 8.28
N LEU A 214 -0.99 -5.69 7.19
CA LEU A 214 0.30 -5.00 7.17
C LEU A 214 0.15 -3.47 7.13
N GLY A 215 -1.09 -2.95 7.14
CA GLY A 215 -1.35 -1.52 7.01
C GLY A 215 -1.33 -1.00 5.58
N LEU A 216 -1.13 -1.86 4.58
CA LEU A 216 -1.32 -1.48 3.16
C LEU A 216 -2.81 -1.24 2.88
N PHE A 217 -3.10 -0.33 1.95
CA PHE A 217 -4.45 0.11 1.61
C PHE A 217 -5.24 0.76 2.77
N ALA A 218 -4.55 1.38 3.74
CA ALA A 218 -5.22 2.06 4.85
C ALA A 218 -5.98 3.32 4.38
N PHE A 219 -7.21 3.47 4.87
CA PHE A 219 -8.02 4.69 4.80
C PHE A 219 -8.28 5.18 6.23
N LYS A 220 -7.49 6.15 6.67
CA LYS A 220 -7.58 6.73 8.03
C LYS A 220 -8.00 8.19 7.93
N PHE A 221 -9.14 8.54 8.51
CA PHE A 221 -9.60 9.93 8.57
C PHE A 221 -8.87 10.74 9.66
N SER A 222 -8.49 10.09 10.75
CA SER A 222 -7.86 10.73 11.91
C SER A 222 -6.47 10.15 12.21
N PRO A 223 -5.53 10.95 12.74
CA PRO A 223 -5.64 12.39 12.96
C PRO A 223 -5.37 13.23 11.69
N LEU A 224 -6.16 14.30 11.51
CA LEU A 224 -6.06 15.22 10.36
C LEU A 224 -4.68 15.88 10.24
N LYS A 225 -4.02 16.16 11.37
CA LYS A 225 -2.69 16.79 11.42
C LYS A 225 -1.62 16.02 10.64
N LEU A 226 -1.80 14.70 10.45
CA LEU A 226 -0.84 13.86 9.72
C LEU A 226 -0.96 13.99 8.21
N TRP A 227 -2.14 14.37 7.69
CA TRP A 227 -2.37 14.32 6.25
C TRP A 227 -2.89 15.61 5.62
N VAL A 228 -3.51 16.50 6.37
CA VAL A 228 -3.91 17.83 5.86
C VAL A 228 -2.72 18.63 5.33
N PRO A 229 -1.54 18.69 5.99
CA PRO A 229 -0.39 19.41 5.44
C PRO A 229 0.09 18.84 4.10
N ALA A 230 0.03 17.51 3.93
CA ALA A 230 0.39 16.86 2.67
C ALA A 230 -0.58 17.23 1.54
N VAL A 231 -1.89 17.31 1.83
CA VAL A 231 -2.89 17.78 0.86
C VAL A 231 -2.70 19.26 0.54
N VAL A 232 -2.52 20.13 1.53
CA VAL A 232 -2.30 21.56 1.31
C VAL A 232 -1.06 21.80 0.44
N LEU A 233 0.05 21.13 0.76
CA LEU A 233 1.28 21.21 -0.03
C LEU A 233 1.09 20.67 -1.45
N GLY A 234 0.32 19.59 -1.63
CA GLY A 234 0.01 19.05 -2.94
C GLY A 234 -0.86 19.97 -3.78
N VAL A 235 -1.87 20.61 -3.18
CA VAL A 235 -2.73 21.60 -3.86
C VAL A 235 -1.91 22.80 -4.33
N ALA A 236 -0.87 23.21 -3.60
CA ALA A 236 0.02 24.29 -4.02
C ALA A 236 0.75 23.99 -5.35
N ALA A 237 0.86 22.72 -5.77
CA ALA A 237 1.43 22.36 -7.07
C ALA A 237 0.45 22.54 -8.25
N PHE A 238 -0.86 22.63 -8.00
CA PHE A 238 -1.88 22.64 -9.05
C PHE A 238 -1.72 23.79 -10.07
N PRO A 239 -1.45 25.05 -9.67
CA PRO A 239 -1.27 26.13 -10.65
C PRO A 239 -0.10 25.88 -11.61
N ILE A 240 0.98 25.27 -11.11
CA ILE A 240 2.15 24.94 -11.91
C ILE A 240 1.81 23.81 -12.89
N VAL A 241 1.13 22.77 -12.42
CA VAL A 241 0.68 21.65 -13.28
C VAL A 241 -0.28 22.15 -14.36
N ASP A 242 -1.23 23.02 -14.03
CA ASP A 242 -2.18 23.62 -14.97
C ASP A 242 -1.46 24.48 -16.03
N CYS A 243 -0.48 25.29 -15.60
CA CYS A 243 0.37 26.06 -16.51
C CYS A 243 1.12 25.14 -17.50
N ILE A 244 1.72 24.06 -17.01
CA ILE A 244 2.42 23.07 -17.84
C ILE A 244 1.43 22.37 -18.78
N HIS A 245 0.25 22.00 -18.32
CA HIS A 245 -0.77 21.37 -19.15
C HIS A 245 -1.18 22.28 -20.32
N LYS A 246 -1.45 23.57 -20.05
CA LYS A 246 -1.77 24.57 -21.08
C LYS A 246 -0.62 24.76 -22.07
N ALA A 247 0.63 24.79 -21.59
CA ALA A 247 1.80 24.84 -22.45
C ALA A 247 1.91 23.59 -23.35
N MET A 248 1.70 22.38 -22.80
CA MET A 248 1.71 21.13 -23.57
C MET A 248 0.61 21.10 -24.62
N VAL A 249 -0.61 21.50 -24.27
CA VAL A 249 -1.72 21.63 -25.22
C VAL A 249 -1.35 22.61 -26.33
N SER A 250 -0.81 23.79 -25.99
CA SER A 250 -0.40 24.79 -26.97
C SER A 250 0.72 24.32 -27.89
N LEU A 251 1.65 23.48 -27.41
CA LEU A 251 2.79 22.99 -28.21
C LEU A 251 2.41 21.80 -29.10
N LEU A 252 1.53 20.92 -28.62
CA LEU A 252 1.23 19.66 -29.29
C LEU A 252 -0.01 19.75 -30.18
N SER A 253 -0.99 20.60 -29.84
CA SER A 253 -2.23 20.77 -30.63
C SER A 253 -1.96 21.43 -31.99
N THR A 254 -0.84 22.15 -32.14
CA THR A 254 -0.43 22.76 -33.42
C THR A 254 0.11 21.73 -34.42
N SER A 255 0.42 20.50 -33.99
CA SER A 255 1.15 19.53 -34.82
C SER A 255 0.28 18.55 -35.61
N ASN A 256 -1.01 18.40 -35.29
CA ASN A 256 -1.90 17.50 -36.02
C ASN A 256 -3.31 18.09 -36.05
N GLY A 257 -3.80 18.49 -37.21
CA GLY A 257 -5.19 18.93 -37.45
C GLY A 257 -6.26 17.85 -37.23
N VAL A 258 -5.98 16.84 -36.41
CA VAL A 258 -6.91 15.83 -35.94
C VAL A 258 -6.94 15.94 -34.42
N ALA A 259 -7.91 16.70 -33.91
CA ALA A 259 -8.19 16.81 -32.49
C ALA A 259 -8.62 15.43 -31.95
N VAL A 260 -7.66 14.63 -31.50
CA VAL A 260 -7.92 13.46 -30.66
C VAL A 260 -7.24 13.70 -29.31
N SER A 261 -7.89 14.55 -28.51
CA SER A 261 -7.54 14.86 -27.13
C SER A 261 -8.87 14.97 -26.34
N PRO A 262 -8.92 15.09 -24.99
CA PRO A 262 -10.09 14.90 -24.08
C PRO A 262 -11.34 15.77 -24.33
N VAL A 263 -11.35 16.48 -25.46
CA VAL A 263 -12.43 17.25 -26.07
C VAL A 263 -13.76 16.48 -26.07
N SER A 264 -13.78 15.14 -26.12
CA SER A 264 -15.04 14.39 -26.02
C SER A 264 -15.71 14.60 -24.64
N ASN A 265 -15.02 14.30 -23.54
CA ASN A 265 -15.63 14.33 -22.21
C ASN A 265 -15.88 15.76 -21.75
N ALA A 266 -14.93 16.67 -22.00
CA ALA A 266 -15.10 18.08 -21.70
C ALA A 266 -16.30 18.69 -22.46
N ALA A 267 -16.47 18.36 -23.75
CA ALA A 267 -17.62 18.82 -24.52
C ALA A 267 -18.95 18.22 -24.03
N PHE A 268 -18.99 16.96 -23.60
CA PHE A 268 -20.21 16.37 -23.03
C PHE A 268 -20.57 16.96 -21.65
N VAL A 269 -19.56 17.32 -20.84
CA VAL A 269 -19.75 18.00 -19.55
C VAL A 269 -20.26 19.43 -19.77
N ALA A 270 -19.57 20.21 -20.61
CA ALA A 270 -19.94 21.60 -20.90
C ALA A 270 -21.29 21.70 -21.63
N GLY A 271 -21.50 20.86 -22.65
CA GLY A 271 -22.69 20.88 -23.51
C GLY A 271 -23.97 20.34 -22.85
N SER A 272 -23.89 19.76 -21.65
CA SER A 272 -25.07 19.30 -20.92
C SER A 272 -25.60 20.38 -19.97
N ALA A 273 -26.81 20.89 -20.19
CA ALA A 273 -27.50 21.79 -19.25
C ALA A 273 -28.17 21.07 -18.07
N THR A 274 -28.27 19.73 -18.11
CA THR A 274 -29.01 18.95 -17.11
C THR A 274 -28.17 18.66 -15.86
N TRP A 275 -28.67 19.03 -14.69
CA TRP A 275 -27.93 18.90 -13.42
C TRP A 275 -27.58 17.44 -13.06
N HIS A 276 -28.46 16.48 -13.32
CA HIS A 276 -28.21 15.06 -13.04
C HIS A 276 -27.04 14.50 -13.87
N VAL A 277 -26.92 14.93 -15.13
CA VAL A 277 -25.83 14.52 -16.02
C VAL A 277 -24.51 15.09 -15.53
N ARG A 278 -24.49 16.38 -15.14
CA ARG A 278 -23.32 17.02 -14.53
C ARG A 278 -22.94 16.33 -13.21
N ALA A 279 -23.90 16.07 -12.33
CA ALA A 279 -23.67 15.38 -11.06
C ALA A 279 -23.08 13.98 -11.27
N THR A 280 -23.53 13.25 -12.30
CA THR A 280 -22.98 11.94 -12.67
C THR A 280 -21.51 12.07 -13.10
N TRP A 281 -21.17 13.05 -13.94
CA TRP A 281 -19.78 13.30 -14.32
C TRP A 281 -18.89 13.66 -13.13
N PHE A 282 -19.37 14.50 -12.21
CA PHE A 282 -18.64 14.79 -10.97
C PHE A 282 -18.44 13.55 -10.12
N LEU A 283 -19.49 12.75 -9.89
CA LEU A 283 -19.37 11.50 -9.12
C LEU A 283 -18.31 10.58 -9.74
N VAL A 284 -18.37 10.41 -11.06
CA VAL A 284 -17.50 9.48 -11.75
C VAL A 284 -16.04 9.98 -11.75
N LEU A 285 -15.80 11.20 -12.21
CA LEU A 285 -14.45 11.71 -12.41
C LEU A 285 -13.82 12.22 -11.11
N ALA A 286 -14.59 12.77 -10.16
CA ALA A 286 -14.03 13.27 -8.90
C ALA A 286 -14.03 12.22 -7.78
N VAL A 287 -14.79 11.12 -7.89
CA VAL A 287 -14.87 10.12 -6.81
C VAL A 287 -14.49 8.74 -7.32
N CYS A 288 -15.22 8.18 -8.28
CA CYS A 288 -15.01 6.78 -8.69
C CYS A 288 -13.62 6.55 -9.29
N ALA A 289 -13.21 7.38 -10.26
CA ALA A 289 -11.92 7.26 -10.92
C ALA A 289 -10.73 7.40 -9.94
N PRO A 290 -10.62 8.50 -9.16
CA PRO A 290 -9.57 8.64 -8.14
C PRO A 290 -9.51 7.46 -7.16
N LEU A 291 -10.65 6.91 -6.73
CA LEU A 291 -10.65 5.80 -5.78
C LEU A 291 -9.97 4.56 -6.33
N TRP A 292 -10.37 4.08 -7.51
CA TRP A 292 -9.78 2.84 -8.05
C TRP A 292 -8.35 3.07 -8.54
N GLU A 293 -8.05 4.25 -9.09
CA GLU A 293 -6.70 4.60 -9.53
C GLU A 293 -5.72 4.63 -8.37
N GLU A 294 -6.03 5.35 -7.29
CA GLU A 294 -5.13 5.42 -6.14
C GLU A 294 -4.98 4.08 -5.42
N ILE A 295 -6.04 3.25 -5.36
CA ILE A 295 -5.93 1.88 -4.84
C ILE A 295 -4.91 1.08 -5.66
N MET A 296 -4.94 1.19 -6.99
CA MET A 296 -4.06 0.43 -7.86
C MET A 296 -2.63 0.98 -7.88
N PHE A 297 -2.46 2.28 -8.03
CA PHE A 297 -1.14 2.90 -8.18
C PHE A 297 -0.44 3.14 -6.84
N ARG A 298 -1.15 3.66 -5.84
CA ARG A 298 -0.56 4.01 -4.54
C ARG A 298 -0.72 2.87 -3.55
N GLY A 299 -1.85 2.18 -3.57
CA GLY A 299 -2.09 1.05 -2.67
C GLY A 299 -1.29 -0.21 -3.04
N PHE A 300 -1.05 -0.43 -4.33
CA PHE A 300 -0.40 -1.64 -4.81
C PHE A 300 0.94 -1.40 -5.52
N LEU A 301 0.97 -0.64 -6.61
CA LEU A 301 2.16 -0.53 -7.46
C LEU A 301 3.32 0.16 -6.72
N LEU A 302 3.08 1.30 -6.06
CA LEU A 302 4.12 2.04 -5.35
C LEU A 302 4.78 1.21 -4.21
N PRO A 303 4.03 0.58 -3.27
CA PRO A 303 4.62 -0.33 -2.28
C PRO A 303 5.38 -1.50 -2.91
N SER A 304 4.93 -2.00 -4.06
CA SER A 304 5.64 -3.05 -4.81
C SER A 304 7.01 -2.59 -5.30
N LEU A 305 7.11 -1.34 -5.73
CA LEU A 305 8.35 -0.75 -6.28
C LEU A 305 9.32 -0.30 -5.17
N VAL A 306 8.83 0.16 -4.02
CA VAL A 306 9.66 0.54 -2.86
C VAL A 306 10.53 -0.64 -2.37
N LYS A 307 10.13 -1.88 -2.66
CA LYS A 307 10.94 -3.08 -2.39
C LYS A 307 12.26 -3.15 -3.21
N TYR A 308 12.29 -2.53 -4.39
CA TYR A 308 13.40 -2.65 -5.34
C TYR A 308 14.09 -1.30 -5.64
N LEU A 309 13.41 -0.19 -5.38
CA LEU A 309 13.87 1.16 -5.67
C LEU A 309 13.85 2.02 -4.40
N ALA A 310 14.76 2.98 -4.31
CA ALA A 310 14.68 3.99 -3.26
C ALA A 310 13.34 4.75 -3.35
N PRO A 311 12.76 5.24 -2.24
CA PRO A 311 11.39 5.73 -2.21
C PRO A 311 11.06 6.82 -3.26
N GLY A 312 11.96 7.76 -3.51
CA GLY A 312 11.78 8.78 -4.55
C GLY A 312 11.73 8.21 -5.97
N TRP A 313 12.59 7.23 -6.28
CA TRP A 313 12.58 6.54 -7.57
C TRP A 313 11.36 5.63 -7.74
N ALA A 314 10.88 5.01 -6.66
CA ALA A 314 9.63 4.25 -6.67
C ALA A 314 8.43 5.16 -6.98
N VAL A 315 8.38 6.36 -6.40
CA VAL A 315 7.37 7.38 -6.73
C VAL A 315 7.45 7.75 -8.20
N ALA A 316 8.63 8.12 -8.70
CA ALA A 316 8.83 8.49 -10.10
C ALA A 316 8.41 7.37 -11.07
N ALA A 317 8.83 6.13 -10.80
CA ALA A 317 8.50 4.97 -11.62
C ALA A 317 6.99 4.68 -11.61
N SER A 318 6.34 4.69 -10.44
CA SER A 318 4.88 4.50 -10.36
C SER A 318 4.10 5.59 -11.11
N SER A 319 4.59 6.83 -11.03
CA SER A 319 4.01 8.02 -11.68
C SER A 319 4.17 7.97 -13.20
N LEU A 320 5.29 7.44 -13.68
CA LEU A 320 5.53 7.20 -15.10
C LEU A 320 4.57 6.16 -15.66
N VAL A 321 4.37 5.05 -14.95
CA VAL A 321 3.39 4.03 -15.36
C VAL A 321 1.98 4.62 -15.36
N PHE A 322 1.63 5.38 -14.31
CA PHE A 322 0.35 6.10 -14.21
C PHE A 322 0.12 7.01 -15.44
N ALA A 323 1.06 7.90 -15.76
CA ALA A 323 0.94 8.79 -16.92
C ALA A 323 0.86 8.02 -18.26
N THR A 324 1.62 6.92 -18.39
CA THR A 324 1.68 6.13 -19.62
C THR A 324 0.35 5.44 -19.94
N VAL A 325 -0.32 4.86 -18.93
CA VAL A 325 -1.59 4.13 -19.15
C VAL A 325 -2.76 5.04 -19.51
N HIS A 326 -2.61 6.36 -19.40
CA HIS A 326 -3.63 7.32 -19.84
C HIS A 326 -3.60 7.60 -21.34
N PHE A 327 -2.52 7.21 -22.04
CA PHE A 327 -2.39 7.33 -23.50
C PHE A 327 -2.67 8.74 -24.07
N THR A 328 -2.41 9.80 -23.30
CA THR A 328 -2.55 11.20 -23.73
C THR A 328 -1.17 11.85 -23.86
N LYS A 329 -0.92 12.47 -25.02
CA LYS A 329 0.36 13.17 -25.26
C LYS A 329 0.38 14.50 -24.51
N GLU A 330 -0.71 15.25 -24.57
CA GLU A 330 -0.84 16.57 -23.93
C GLU A 330 -0.93 16.45 -22.40
N GLY A 331 -1.51 15.35 -21.91
CA GLY A 331 -1.63 15.05 -20.50
C GLY A 331 -0.43 14.34 -19.89
N PHE A 332 0.51 13.82 -20.68
CA PHE A 332 1.58 12.94 -20.16
C PHE A 332 2.42 13.60 -19.06
N VAL A 333 2.99 14.77 -19.34
CA VAL A 333 3.84 15.51 -18.39
C VAL A 333 3.04 15.95 -17.14
N PRO A 334 1.86 16.60 -17.26
CA PRO A 334 1.11 16.98 -16.07
C PRO A 334 0.64 15.77 -15.24
N LEU A 335 0.24 14.65 -15.87
CA LEU A 335 -0.11 13.41 -15.17
C LEU A 335 1.09 12.78 -14.46
N LEU A 336 2.28 12.85 -15.04
CA LEU A 336 3.51 12.40 -14.39
C LEU A 336 3.79 13.22 -13.12
N LEU A 337 3.65 14.55 -13.20
CA LEU A 337 3.87 15.46 -12.07
C LEU A 337 2.83 15.25 -10.95
N LEU A 338 1.54 15.17 -11.30
CA LEU A 338 0.46 14.82 -10.35
C LEU A 338 0.71 13.43 -9.75
N GLY A 339 1.17 12.51 -10.61
CA GLY A 339 1.73 11.23 -10.27
C GLY A 339 2.64 11.30 -9.03
N CYS A 340 3.67 12.12 -9.16
CA CYS A 340 4.68 12.34 -8.12
C CYS A 340 4.10 13.00 -6.87
N VAL A 341 3.19 13.97 -7.03
CA VAL A 341 2.53 14.65 -5.90
C VAL A 341 1.72 13.66 -5.07
N PHE A 342 0.83 12.88 -5.69
CA PHE A 342 -0.02 11.91 -4.97
C PHE A 342 0.82 10.77 -4.37
N GLY A 343 1.83 10.30 -5.11
CA GLY A 343 2.76 9.27 -4.63
C GLY A 343 3.56 9.73 -3.41
N THR A 344 4.02 10.99 -3.41
CA THR A 344 4.72 11.59 -2.26
C THR A 344 3.81 11.77 -1.06
N ALA A 345 2.56 12.22 -1.29
CA ALA A 345 1.57 12.34 -0.22
C ALA A 345 1.26 10.98 0.42
N TYR A 346 1.10 9.92 -0.39
CA TYR A 346 0.92 8.56 0.10
C TYR A 346 2.15 8.06 0.88
N LEU A 347 3.35 8.23 0.33
CA LEU A 347 4.60 7.78 0.95
C LEU A 347 4.84 8.43 2.32
N LYS A 348 4.53 9.72 2.47
CA LYS A 348 4.68 10.45 3.74
C LYS A 348 3.62 10.09 4.78
N THR A 349 2.41 9.74 4.35
CA THR A 349 1.26 9.56 5.26
C THR A 349 0.92 8.08 5.52
N SER A 350 1.42 7.16 4.69
CA SER A 350 1.03 5.74 4.66
C SER A 350 -0.48 5.53 4.70
N ASN A 351 -1.21 6.43 4.03
CA ASN A 351 -2.67 6.52 4.02
C ASN A 351 -3.11 6.86 2.60
N LEU A 352 -4.09 6.15 2.05
CA LEU A 352 -4.58 6.40 0.69
C LEU A 352 -5.45 7.66 0.61
N LEU A 353 -6.12 8.03 1.70
CA LEU A 353 -7.04 9.16 1.74
C LEU A 353 -6.46 10.49 1.20
N PRO A 354 -5.20 10.87 1.49
CA PRO A 354 -4.63 12.14 1.02
C PRO A 354 -4.33 12.12 -0.47
N ALA A 355 -3.90 10.98 -1.01
CA ALA A 355 -3.69 10.79 -2.44
C ALA A 355 -5.03 10.84 -3.19
N VAL A 356 -6.06 10.13 -2.68
CA VAL A 356 -7.43 10.18 -3.22
C VAL A 356 -7.97 11.60 -3.17
N ALA A 357 -7.85 12.29 -2.02
CA ALA A 357 -8.34 13.65 -1.86
C ALA A 357 -7.67 14.62 -2.83
N LEU A 358 -6.34 14.57 -2.98
CA LEU A 358 -5.60 15.39 -3.94
C LEU A 358 -6.05 15.13 -5.37
N HIS A 359 -6.20 13.86 -5.75
CA HIS A 359 -6.65 13.49 -7.07
C HIS A 359 -8.10 13.96 -7.33
N SER A 360 -9.01 13.72 -6.39
CA SER A 360 -10.38 14.24 -6.43
C SER A 360 -10.42 15.76 -6.58
N LEU A 361 -9.63 16.49 -5.79
CA LEU A 361 -9.55 17.96 -5.86
C LEU A 361 -9.06 18.44 -7.23
N TRP A 362 -8.03 17.80 -7.79
CA TRP A 362 -7.54 18.12 -9.13
C TRP A 362 -8.65 17.93 -10.18
N ASN A 363 -9.35 16.80 -10.14
CA ASN A 363 -10.44 16.53 -11.09
C ASN A 363 -11.61 17.50 -10.92
N ILE A 364 -11.93 17.92 -9.68
CA ILE A 364 -12.93 18.96 -9.42
C ILE A 364 -12.49 20.31 -10.03
N VAL A 365 -11.22 20.69 -9.89
CA VAL A 365 -10.69 21.93 -10.48
C VAL A 365 -10.85 21.89 -12.00
N LEU A 366 -10.45 20.80 -12.65
CA LEU A 366 -10.59 20.63 -14.10
C LEU A 366 -12.07 20.68 -14.55
N LEU A 367 -12.96 19.97 -13.85
CA LEU A 367 -14.39 19.99 -14.16
C LEU A 367 -15.00 21.37 -14.00
N SER A 368 -14.60 22.10 -12.96
CA SER A 368 -15.08 23.46 -12.71
C SER A 368 -14.61 24.42 -13.81
N GLN A 369 -13.35 24.31 -14.25
CA GLN A 369 -12.83 25.08 -15.38
C GLN A 369 -13.60 24.79 -16.67
N ILE A 370 -13.89 23.53 -16.97
CA ILE A 370 -14.68 23.12 -18.15
C ILE A 370 -16.06 23.80 -18.13
N LEU A 371 -16.75 23.77 -16.98
CA LEU A 371 -18.07 24.38 -16.81
C LEU A 371 -18.08 25.90 -16.83
N MET A 372 -16.97 26.56 -16.52
CA MET A 372 -16.83 28.01 -16.62
C MET A 372 -16.44 28.47 -18.03
N SER A 373 -15.87 27.58 -18.84
CA SER A 373 -15.39 27.87 -20.20
C SER A 373 -16.41 27.64 -21.31
N GLY A 374 -17.49 26.89 -21.03
CA GLY A 374 -18.61 26.66 -21.94
C GLY A 374 -19.83 27.42 -21.49
#